data_AF-A0A1F5WV36-F1
#
_entry.id   AF-A0A1F5WV36-F1
#
_cell.length_a   1.000
_cell.length_b   1.000
_cell.length_c   1.000
_cell.angle_alpha   90.00
_cell.angle_beta   90.00
_cell.angle_gamma   90.00
#
_symmetry.space_group_name_H-M   'P 1'
#
loop_
_entity.id
_entity.type
_entity.pdbx_description
1 polymer ?
#
loop_
_entity_poly.entity_id
_entity_poly.type
_entity_poly.pdbx_seq_one_letter_code
_entity_poly.pdbx_strand_id
1 'polypeptide(L)'
;MKKLFYIVVFSILMFDPFIVKSAENDLTFINSQEQFNAALQNENIKGIAIRAEFYYSVESVVRVKLDEFVKKTLTNNQLHPVFIYGLTIKKETLNVWFGDVVFECNGLIMAGVFPSVVILGNLLQATVPICGGIDEQSFRNWLADTWYSEKKYIESQGIATPK
;
A
#
# COMPACT_ATOMS: atom_id res chain seq x y z
N MET A 1 -35.53 43.05 -30.95
CA MET A 1 -35.57 41.72 -30.30
C MET A 1 -34.17 41.11 -30.33
N LYS A 2 -33.46 41.12 -29.19
CA LYS A 2 -32.10 40.57 -29.05
C LYS A 2 -32.23 39.07 -28.76
N LYS A 3 -31.69 38.21 -29.63
CA LYS A 3 -31.52 36.77 -29.35
C LYS A 3 -30.11 36.55 -28.80
N LEU A 4 -30.02 36.23 -27.51
CA LEU A 4 -28.80 35.75 -26.88
C LEU A 4 -28.53 34.33 -27.38
N PHE A 5 -27.35 34.10 -27.97
CA PHE A 5 -26.81 32.77 -28.18
C PHE A 5 -26.09 32.35 -26.89
N TYR A 6 -26.63 31.36 -26.18
CA TYR A 6 -25.89 30.66 -25.13
C TYR A 6 -24.93 29.68 -25.79
N ILE A 7 -23.65 30.02 -25.83
CA ILE A 7 -22.59 29.05 -26.12
C ILE A 7 -22.41 28.25 -24.83
N VAL A 8 -22.93 27.02 -24.82
CA VAL A 8 -22.59 26.03 -23.81
C VAL A 8 -21.17 25.58 -24.10
N VAL A 9 -20.21 26.16 -23.40
CA VAL A 9 -18.84 25.65 -23.36
C VAL A 9 -18.89 24.39 -22.50
N PHE A 10 -19.10 23.25 -23.15
CA PHE A 10 -18.87 21.95 -22.55
C PHE A 10 -17.36 21.80 -22.40
N SER A 11 -16.81 22.26 -21.27
CA SER A 11 -15.46 21.93 -20.85
C SER A 11 -15.43 20.44 -20.60
N ILE A 12 -15.10 19.67 -21.64
CA ILE A 12 -14.60 18.32 -21.50
C ILE A 12 -13.30 18.48 -20.72
N LEU A 13 -13.37 18.33 -19.39
CA LEU A 13 -12.22 17.99 -18.58
C LEU A 13 -11.73 16.66 -19.15
N MET A 14 -10.83 16.76 -20.12
CA MET A 14 -9.86 15.72 -20.43
C MET A 14 -9.11 15.51 -19.11
N PHE A 15 -9.62 14.62 -18.26
CA PHE A 15 -8.77 13.95 -17.31
C PHE A 15 -7.80 13.16 -18.20
N ASP A 16 -6.63 13.74 -18.43
CA ASP A 16 -5.49 12.95 -18.85
C ASP A 16 -5.50 11.70 -17.96
N PRO A 17 -5.45 10.48 -18.53
CA PRO A 17 -5.16 9.32 -17.73
C PRO A 17 -3.73 9.53 -17.28
N PHE A 18 -3.57 10.19 -16.14
CA PHE A 18 -2.31 10.32 -15.45
C PHE A 18 -2.02 8.91 -14.96
N ILE A 19 -1.54 8.07 -15.86
CA ILE A 19 -0.88 6.82 -15.51
C ILE A 19 0.44 7.29 -14.89
N VAL A 20 0.37 7.67 -13.61
CA VAL A 20 1.53 7.99 -12.79
C VAL A 20 2.23 6.66 -12.54
N LYS A 21 3.09 6.24 -13.46
CA LYS A 21 4.01 5.11 -13.29
C LYS A 21 5.02 5.31 -12.12
N SER A 22 4.86 6.34 -11.29
CA SER A 22 5.94 6.92 -10.47
C SER A 22 6.03 6.37 -9.05
N ALA A 23 5.09 5.54 -8.59
CA ALA A 23 5.13 4.99 -7.22
C ALA A 23 5.51 3.50 -7.14
N GLU A 24 5.72 2.82 -8.28
CA GLU A 24 6.28 1.45 -8.28
C GLU A 24 7.62 1.37 -7.51
N ASN A 25 8.38 2.46 -7.47
CA ASN A 25 9.68 2.53 -6.78
C ASN A 25 9.58 2.77 -5.27
N ASP A 26 8.41 3.16 -4.76
CA ASP A 26 8.20 3.43 -3.32
C ASP A 26 7.68 2.19 -2.58
N LEU A 27 7.27 1.14 -3.30
CA LEU A 27 6.84 -0.14 -2.73
C LEU A 27 7.73 -1.28 -3.22
N THR A 28 8.42 -1.92 -2.28
CA THR A 28 9.16 -3.16 -2.57
C THR A 28 8.19 -4.33 -2.53
N PHE A 29 7.91 -4.91 -3.69
CA PHE A 29 7.10 -6.12 -3.78
C PHE A 29 7.96 -7.36 -3.56
N ILE A 30 7.49 -8.24 -2.68
CA ILE A 30 8.19 -9.47 -2.28
C ILE A 30 7.30 -10.66 -2.62
N ASN A 31 7.65 -11.39 -3.66
CA ASN A 31 6.95 -12.59 -4.13
C ASN A 31 7.86 -13.82 -4.26
N SER A 32 9.14 -13.71 -3.91
CA SER A 32 10.12 -14.79 -3.95
C SER A 32 11.18 -14.63 -2.85
N GLN A 33 11.92 -15.70 -2.58
CA GLN A 33 13.03 -15.69 -1.62
C GLN A 33 14.13 -14.71 -2.04
N GLU A 34 14.40 -14.61 -3.35
CA GLU A 34 15.42 -13.71 -3.91
C GLU A 34 15.05 -12.26 -3.64
N GLN A 35 13.79 -11.89 -3.86
CA GLN A 35 13.29 -10.55 -3.56
C GLN A 35 13.30 -10.25 -2.06
N PHE A 36 12.96 -11.24 -1.22
CA PHE A 36 13.05 -11.05 0.23
C PHE A 36 14.49 -10.84 0.69
N ASN A 37 15.43 -11.63 0.17
CA ASN A 37 16.85 -11.47 0.47
C ASN A 37 17.37 -10.11 0.01
N ALA A 38 16.96 -9.64 -1.17
CA ALA A 38 17.32 -8.31 -1.66
C ALA A 38 16.74 -7.20 -0.75
N ALA A 39 15.49 -7.36 -0.29
CA ALA A 39 14.86 -6.42 0.63
C ALA A 39 15.59 -6.35 1.98
N LEU A 40 16.04 -7.48 2.54
CA LEU A 40 16.80 -7.51 3.80
C LEU A 40 18.12 -6.72 3.74
N GLN A 41 18.72 -6.61 2.56
CA GLN A 41 19.97 -5.86 2.34
C GLN A 41 19.74 -4.39 1.97
N ASN A 42 18.48 -3.97 1.74
CA ASN A 42 18.15 -2.61 1.36
C ASN A 42 17.88 -1.76 2.60
N GLU A 43 18.79 -0.86 2.93
CA GLU A 43 18.64 0.08 4.04
C GLU A 43 17.62 1.20 3.77
N ASN A 44 17.20 1.40 2.52
CA ASN A 44 16.33 2.49 2.06
C ASN A 44 14.93 1.99 1.63
N ILE A 45 14.38 1.01 2.34
CA ILE A 45 13.04 0.50 2.03
C ILE A 45 11.99 1.55 2.35
N LYS A 46 11.22 1.94 1.33
CA LYS A 46 10.18 2.97 1.42
C LYS A 46 8.78 2.44 1.72
N GLY A 47 8.62 1.12 1.68
CA GLY A 47 7.37 0.42 1.86
C GLY A 47 7.48 -1.00 1.32
N ILE A 48 6.63 -1.90 1.80
CA ILE A 48 6.65 -3.32 1.40
C ILE A 48 5.25 -3.85 1.08
N ALA A 49 5.19 -4.75 0.12
CA ALA A 49 4.00 -5.54 -0.20
C ALA A 49 4.41 -7.00 -0.41
N ILE A 50 3.96 -7.88 0.48
CA ILE A 50 4.36 -9.29 0.48
C ILE A 50 3.23 -10.14 -0.11
N ARG A 51 3.59 -11.02 -1.05
CA ARG A 51 2.64 -11.96 -1.63
C ARG A 51 2.27 -13.05 -0.62
N ALA A 52 0.98 -13.24 -0.41
CA ALA A 52 0.41 -14.20 0.54
C ALA A 52 0.82 -15.63 0.18
N GLU A 53 0.74 -16.01 -1.10
CA GLU A 53 1.14 -17.35 -1.55
C GLU A 53 2.64 -17.61 -1.28
N PHE A 54 3.50 -16.59 -1.44
CA PHE A 54 4.91 -16.70 -1.08
C PHE A 54 5.08 -16.87 0.44
N TYR A 55 4.48 -15.99 1.24
CA TYR A 55 4.53 -16.06 2.70
C TYR A 55 4.07 -17.42 3.28
N TYR A 56 3.04 -18.04 2.69
CA TYR A 56 2.56 -19.34 3.15
C TYR A 56 3.36 -20.54 2.64
N SER A 57 4.04 -20.41 1.50
CA SER A 57 4.82 -21.51 0.91
C SER A 57 6.23 -21.64 1.48
N VAL A 58 6.78 -20.58 2.08
CA VAL A 58 8.11 -20.63 2.70
C VAL A 58 8.13 -21.43 4.00
N GLU A 59 9.31 -21.94 4.33
CA GLU A 59 9.61 -22.62 5.58
C GLU A 59 9.37 -21.73 6.81
N SER A 60 9.14 -22.35 7.97
CA SER A 60 8.85 -21.63 9.23
C SER A 60 9.97 -20.65 9.61
N VAL A 61 11.23 -21.04 9.42
CA VAL A 61 12.40 -20.20 9.74
C VAL A 61 12.43 -18.94 8.88
N VAL A 62 12.08 -19.05 7.60
CA VAL A 62 11.98 -17.90 6.70
C VAL A 62 10.78 -17.03 7.06
N ARG A 63 9.65 -17.65 7.40
CA ARG A 63 8.43 -16.94 7.80
C ARG A 63 8.63 -16.09 9.05
N VAL A 64 9.34 -16.61 10.06
CA VAL A 64 9.69 -15.82 11.27
C VAL A 64 10.52 -14.59 10.90
N LYS A 65 11.49 -14.72 9.99
CA LYS A 65 12.27 -13.57 9.50
C LYS A 65 11.41 -12.56 8.75
N LEU A 66 10.43 -13.01 7.96
CA LEU A 66 9.45 -12.13 7.30
C LEU A 66 8.63 -11.35 8.33
N ASP A 67 8.13 -12.03 9.37
CA ASP A 67 7.36 -11.38 10.44
C ASP A 67 8.19 -10.32 11.19
N GLU A 68 9.44 -10.63 11.51
CA GLU A 68 10.37 -9.66 12.13
C GLU A 68 10.64 -8.47 11.23
N PHE A 69 10.85 -8.72 9.94
CA PHE A 69 11.07 -7.69 8.94
C PHE A 69 9.85 -6.76 8.80
N VAL A 70 8.65 -7.32 8.72
CA VAL A 70 7.37 -6.58 8.72
C VAL A 70 7.24 -5.71 9.96
N LYS A 71 7.44 -6.28 11.15
CA LYS A 71 7.34 -5.54 12.41
C LYS A 71 8.34 -4.40 12.49
N LYS A 72 9.57 -4.61 12.02
CA LYS A 72 10.58 -3.56 11.93
C LYS A 72 10.12 -2.42 11.01
N THR A 73 9.56 -2.73 9.83
CA THR A 73 9.03 -1.71 8.92
C THR A 73 7.88 -0.92 9.55
N LEU A 74 6.99 -1.58 10.31
CA LEU A 74 5.88 -0.92 11.02
C LEU A 74 6.33 -0.03 12.19
N THR A 75 7.38 -0.44 12.91
CA THR A 75 7.79 0.20 14.19
C THR A 75 8.87 1.25 14.04
N ASN A 76 9.60 1.29 12.93
CA ASN A 76 10.72 2.22 12.71
C ASN A 76 10.32 3.71 12.61
N ASN A 77 9.08 4.09 12.95
CA ASN A 77 8.57 5.46 12.93
C ASN A 77 8.71 6.16 11.56
N GLN A 78 9.03 5.39 10.54
CA GLN A 78 9.11 5.84 9.17
C GLN A 78 7.74 5.55 8.56
N LEU A 79 7.20 6.55 7.85
CA LEU A 79 5.94 6.48 7.12
C LEU A 79 6.07 5.49 5.95
N HIS A 80 6.26 4.21 6.24
CA HIS A 80 6.42 3.15 5.26
C HIS A 80 5.18 2.27 5.24
N PRO A 81 4.46 2.19 4.11
CA PRO A 81 3.35 1.27 3.96
C PRO A 81 3.79 -0.18 4.08
N VAL A 82 2.88 -1.00 4.61
CA VAL A 82 3.09 -2.44 4.77
C VAL A 82 1.82 -3.18 4.36
N PHE A 83 1.95 -4.08 3.39
CA PHE A 83 0.84 -4.84 2.83
C PHE A 83 1.13 -6.33 2.72
N ILE A 84 0.08 -7.13 2.86
CA ILE A 84 0.00 -8.50 2.35
C ILE A 84 -1.04 -8.54 1.24
N TYR A 85 -0.74 -9.24 0.14
CA TYR A 85 -1.63 -9.32 -1.02
C TYR A 85 -1.66 -10.72 -1.63
N GLY A 86 -2.75 -11.10 -2.27
CA GLY A 86 -2.95 -12.42 -2.87
C GLY A 86 -4.30 -13.01 -2.49
N LEU A 87 -4.69 -14.09 -3.15
CA LEU A 87 -6.07 -14.62 -3.07
C LEU A 87 -6.35 -15.40 -1.78
N THR A 88 -5.34 -15.60 -0.94
CA THR A 88 -5.39 -16.55 0.18
C THR A 88 -5.02 -15.92 1.53
N ILE A 89 -5.35 -14.63 1.75
CA ILE A 89 -4.98 -13.96 3.01
C ILE A 89 -5.75 -14.57 4.19
N LYS A 90 -5.00 -15.09 5.15
CA LYS A 90 -5.51 -15.70 6.38
C LYS A 90 -5.55 -14.67 7.50
N LYS A 91 -6.62 -14.70 8.30
CA LYS A 91 -6.83 -13.77 9.42
C LYS A 91 -5.71 -13.86 10.46
N GLU A 92 -5.18 -15.05 10.70
CA GLU A 92 -4.10 -15.28 11.65
C GLU A 92 -2.85 -14.48 11.29
N THR A 93 -2.53 -14.35 9.99
CA THR A 93 -1.40 -13.54 9.52
C THR A 93 -1.60 -12.06 9.82
N LEU A 94 -2.83 -11.57 9.63
CA LEU A 94 -3.17 -10.17 9.90
C LEU A 94 -3.03 -9.84 11.38
N ASN A 95 -3.43 -10.77 12.25
CA ASN A 95 -3.26 -10.62 13.69
C ASN A 95 -1.78 -10.59 14.10
N VAL A 96 -0.92 -11.39 13.45
CA VAL A 96 0.53 -11.38 13.72
C VAL A 96 1.17 -10.05 13.31
N TRP A 97 0.73 -9.47 12.18
CA TRP A 97 1.36 -8.29 11.60
C TRP A 97 0.82 -6.99 12.17
N PHE A 98 -0.49 -6.91 12.37
CA PHE A 98 -1.18 -5.65 12.68
C PHE A 98 -1.90 -5.67 14.05
N GLY A 99 -1.94 -6.81 14.75
CA GLY A 99 -2.71 -6.97 15.98
C GLY A 99 -4.20 -7.21 15.69
N ASP A 100 -5.07 -6.92 16.66
CA ASP A 100 -6.52 -7.17 16.57
C ASP A 100 -7.24 -6.16 15.66
N VAL A 101 -6.83 -6.11 14.38
CA VAL A 101 -7.43 -5.27 13.34
C VAL A 101 -8.57 -6.02 12.66
N VAL A 102 -9.69 -5.32 12.47
CA VAL A 102 -10.86 -5.87 11.77
C VAL A 102 -10.78 -5.53 10.29
N PHE A 103 -10.71 -6.56 9.44
CA PHE A 103 -10.83 -6.45 7.99
C PHE A 103 -12.20 -7.02 7.58
N GLU A 104 -13.07 -6.18 7.02
CA GLU A 104 -14.53 -6.42 7.02
C GLU A 104 -15.07 -7.26 5.85
N CYS A 105 -14.24 -7.79 4.95
CA CYS A 105 -14.72 -8.45 3.73
C CYS A 105 -14.31 -9.91 3.53
N ASN A 106 -15.23 -10.69 2.93
CA ASN A 106 -15.02 -12.04 2.45
C ASN A 106 -14.39 -12.01 1.06
N GLY A 107 -13.28 -12.73 0.86
CA GLY A 107 -12.49 -12.65 -0.38
C GLY A 107 -11.49 -11.48 -0.35
N LEU A 108 -10.79 -11.34 0.78
CA LEU A 108 -9.72 -10.37 0.98
C LEU A 108 -8.53 -10.71 0.09
N ILE A 109 -8.20 -9.80 -0.83
CA ILE A 109 -7.06 -9.95 -1.73
C ILE A 109 -5.91 -9.01 -1.39
N MET A 110 -6.14 -8.05 -0.50
CA MET A 110 -5.11 -7.25 0.13
C MET A 110 -5.56 -6.81 1.51
N ALA A 111 -4.61 -6.82 2.44
CA ALA A 111 -4.72 -6.10 3.69
C ALA A 111 -3.40 -5.44 4.04
N GLY A 112 -3.48 -4.28 4.67
CA GLY A 112 -2.29 -3.64 5.22
C GLY A 112 -2.60 -2.28 5.81
N VAL A 113 -1.54 -1.52 6.02
CA VAL A 113 -1.61 -0.19 6.58
C VAL A 113 -0.88 0.81 5.70
N PHE A 114 -1.56 1.92 5.42
CA PHE A 114 -0.88 3.14 5.06
C PHE A 114 -0.50 3.89 6.34
N PRO A 115 0.73 4.40 6.44
CA PRO A 115 1.05 5.39 7.44
C PRO A 115 0.19 6.63 7.16
N SER A 116 -0.56 7.08 8.15
CA SER A 116 -1.37 8.29 8.07
C SER A 116 -0.72 9.40 8.88
N VAL A 117 -1.44 10.48 9.19
CA VAL A 117 -0.87 11.66 9.85
C VAL A 117 -0.23 11.34 11.22
N VAL A 118 0.82 12.07 11.59
CA VAL A 118 1.39 12.02 12.95
C VAL A 118 0.59 12.95 13.86
N ILE A 119 -0.10 12.40 14.86
CA ILE A 119 -0.83 13.17 15.87
C ILE A 119 -0.11 13.03 17.21
N LEU A 120 0.32 14.16 17.79
CA LEU A 120 0.99 14.20 19.10
C LEU A 120 2.25 13.29 19.17
N GLY A 121 2.98 13.18 18.06
CA GLY A 121 4.17 12.32 17.96
C GLY A 121 3.87 10.84 17.70
N ASN A 122 2.60 10.44 17.65
CA ASN A 122 2.18 9.09 17.28
C ASN A 122 1.76 9.04 15.83
N LEU A 123 2.33 8.11 15.08
CA LEU A 123 1.90 7.83 13.73
C LEU A 123 0.54 7.10 13.77
N LEU A 124 -0.52 7.72 13.27
CA LEU A 124 -1.76 6.98 13.03
C LEU A 124 -1.59 6.13 11.78
N GLN A 125 -2.18 4.95 11.75
CA GLN A 125 -2.15 4.05 10.59
C GLN A 125 -3.58 3.89 10.06
N ALA A 126 -3.75 4.00 8.75
CA ALA A 126 -5.01 3.71 8.07
C ALA A 126 -4.98 2.28 7.56
N THR A 127 -5.89 1.44 8.07
CA THR A 127 -6.06 0.08 7.59
C THR A 127 -6.74 0.07 6.23
N VAL A 128 -6.20 -0.69 5.27
CA VAL A 128 -6.79 -0.84 3.94
C VAL A 128 -7.10 -2.30 3.65
N PRO A 129 -8.39 -2.69 3.61
CA PRO A 129 -8.85 -3.91 2.96
C PRO A 129 -9.18 -3.66 1.49
N ILE A 130 -8.65 -4.48 0.57
CA ILE A 130 -9.24 -4.63 -0.77
C ILE A 130 -9.92 -5.98 -0.87
N CYS A 131 -11.15 -5.93 -1.38
CA CYS A 131 -12.04 -7.05 -1.54
C CYS A 131 -12.32 -7.25 -3.03
N GLY A 132 -12.26 -8.48 -3.53
CA GLY A 132 -12.63 -8.77 -4.92
C GLY A 132 -11.59 -9.58 -5.69
N GLY A 133 -11.67 -9.56 -7.04
CA GLY A 133 -10.88 -10.43 -7.92
C GLY A 133 -10.20 -9.68 -9.06
N ILE A 134 -9.47 -8.59 -8.76
CA ILE A 134 -8.60 -7.95 -9.74
C ILE A 134 -7.33 -8.80 -9.94
N ASP A 135 -6.74 -8.75 -11.13
CA ASP A 135 -5.47 -9.43 -11.40
C ASP A 135 -4.30 -8.77 -10.66
N GLU A 136 -3.18 -9.50 -10.52
CA GLU A 136 -2.02 -9.06 -9.73
C GLU A 136 -1.40 -7.75 -10.26
N GLN A 137 -1.41 -7.50 -11.57
CA GLN A 137 -0.81 -6.28 -12.10
C GLN A 137 -1.71 -5.06 -11.83
N SER A 138 -3.01 -5.19 -12.08
CA SER A 138 -4.00 -4.16 -11.73
C SER A 138 -3.94 -3.84 -10.23
N PHE A 139 -3.73 -4.85 -9.39
CA PHE A 139 -3.50 -4.69 -7.96
C PHE A 139 -2.25 -3.87 -7.64
N ARG A 140 -1.09 -4.26 -8.18
CA ARG A 140 0.19 -3.58 -7.92
C ARG A 140 0.12 -2.11 -8.31
N ASN A 141 -0.49 -1.84 -9.47
CA ASN A 141 -0.72 -0.48 -9.96
C ASN A 141 -1.62 0.30 -9.00
N TRP A 142 -2.78 -0.25 -8.64
CA TRP A 142 -3.70 0.40 -7.71
C TRP A 142 -3.04 0.73 -6.37
N LEU A 143 -2.21 -0.19 -5.85
CA LEU A 143 -1.52 0.02 -4.57
C LEU A 143 -0.51 1.15 -4.67
N ALA A 144 0.29 1.16 -5.74
CA ALA A 144 1.25 2.22 -6.00
C ALA A 144 0.55 3.59 -6.18
N ASP A 145 -0.53 3.63 -6.95
CA ASP A 145 -1.29 4.86 -7.21
C ASP A 145 -1.95 5.40 -5.94
N THR A 146 -2.56 4.52 -5.14
CA THR A 146 -3.18 4.89 -3.86
C THR A 146 -2.13 5.42 -2.91
N TRP A 147 -0.97 4.73 -2.80
CA TRP A 147 0.13 5.21 -1.98
C TRP A 147 0.63 6.58 -2.41
N TYR A 148 0.79 6.80 -3.70
CA TYR A 148 1.20 8.10 -4.24
C TYR A 148 0.23 9.21 -3.84
N SER A 149 -1.07 8.95 -3.97
CA SER A 149 -2.13 9.90 -3.58
C SER A 149 -2.08 10.22 -2.09
N GLU A 150 -1.99 9.19 -1.23
CA GLU A 150 -1.90 9.37 0.22
C GLU A 150 -0.63 10.14 0.62
N LYS A 151 0.51 9.80 0.02
CA LYS A 151 1.77 10.52 0.23
C LYS A 151 1.63 11.99 -0.14
N LYS A 152 1.02 12.31 -1.29
CA LYS A 152 0.75 13.69 -1.72
C LYS A 152 -0.18 14.42 -0.77
N TYR A 153 -1.20 13.73 -0.27
CA TYR A 153 -2.10 14.29 0.74
C TYR A 153 -1.35 14.62 2.04
N ILE A 154 -0.56 13.69 2.58
CA ILE A 154 0.27 13.89 3.78
C ILE A 154 1.25 15.07 3.58
N GLU A 155 1.93 15.12 2.43
CA GLU A 155 2.82 16.24 2.06
C GLU A 155 2.07 17.58 2.03
N SER A 156 0.84 17.61 1.50
CA SER A 156 0.00 18.82 1.44
C SER A 156 -0.43 19.32 2.81
N GLN A 157 -0.53 18.42 3.80
CA GLN A 157 -0.80 18.78 5.20
C GLN A 157 0.44 19.33 5.92
N GLY A 158 1.58 19.47 5.24
CA GLY A 158 2.83 19.94 5.84
C GLY A 158 3.53 18.90 6.70
N ILE A 159 3.15 17.62 6.58
CA ILE A 159 3.77 16.52 7.31
C ILE A 159 4.92 15.99 6.46
N ALA A 160 6.12 15.94 7.06
CA ALA A 160 7.30 15.44 6.37
C ALA A 160 7.15 13.94 6.07
N THR A 161 7.09 13.57 4.80
CA THR A 161 7.28 12.19 4.34
C THR A 161 8.79 11.89 4.33
N PRO A 162 9.24 10.69 4.78
CA PRO A 162 10.63 10.29 4.63
C PRO A 162 11.01 10.32 3.15
N LYS A 163 12.17 10.91 2.84
CA LYS A 163 12.71 11.06 1.48
C LYS A 163 13.17 9.74 0.89
#